data_AF-A0A6H9ICN4-F1
#
_entry.id   AF-A0A6H9ICN4-F1
#
_cell.length_a   1.000
_cell.length_b   1.000
_cell.length_c   1.000
_cell.angle_alpha   90.00
_cell.angle_beta   90.00
_cell.angle_gamma   90.00
#
_symmetry.space_group_name_H-M   'P 1'
#
loop_
_entity.id
_entity.type
_entity.pdbx_description
1 polymer ?
#
loop_
_entity_poly.entity_id
_entity_poly.type
_entity_poly.pdbx_seq_one_letter_code
_entity_poly.pdbx_strand_id
1 'polypeptide(L)'
;MVWFRAARADDDDCRERLAELGRRLASAHHVEARAGWRDEAGYRTWLETYEPLAATRCDDFVAALQAEASALGLDALALNGRHVEAFDWID
;
A
#
# COMPACT_ATOMS: atom_id res chain seq x y z
N MET A 1 6.53 4.28 0.17
CA MET A 1 6.29 3.07 -0.67
C MET A 1 5.83 1.95 0.24
N VAL A 2 4.91 1.11 -0.25
CA VAL A 2 4.52 -0.14 0.42
C VAL A 2 4.71 -1.29 -0.55
N TRP A 3 5.12 -2.45 -0.05
CA TRP A 3 5.15 -3.67 -0.85
C TRP A 3 4.85 -4.93 -0.02
N PHE A 4 4.31 -5.95 -0.68
CA PHE A 4 4.05 -7.27 -0.09
C PHE A 4 3.94 -8.34 -1.19
N ARG A 5 4.06 -9.62 -0.80
CA ARG A 5 3.83 -10.76 -1.70
C ARG A 5 2.46 -11.36 -1.45
N ALA A 6 1.75 -11.72 -2.51
CA ALA A 6 0.46 -12.42 -2.44
C ALA A 6 0.43 -13.61 -3.39
N ALA A 7 -0.37 -14.63 -3.07
CA ALA A 7 -0.56 -15.75 -3.99
C ALA A 7 -1.30 -15.26 -5.25
N ARG A 8 -1.00 -15.88 -6.41
CA ARG A 8 -1.63 -15.49 -7.69
C ARG A 8 -3.15 -15.70 -7.70
N ALA A 9 -3.66 -16.57 -6.83
CA ALA A 9 -5.09 -16.79 -6.66
C ALA A 9 -5.80 -15.56 -6.06
N ASP A 10 -5.06 -14.69 -5.36
CA ASP A 10 -5.59 -13.51 -4.67
C ASP A 10 -5.44 -12.22 -5.50
N ASP A 11 -5.16 -12.33 -6.80
CA ASP A 11 -4.82 -11.19 -7.65
C ASP A 11 -5.95 -10.16 -7.74
N ASP A 12 -7.19 -10.63 -7.87
CA ASP A 12 -8.37 -9.76 -7.97
C ASP A 12 -8.67 -9.11 -6.62
N ASP A 13 -8.59 -9.87 -5.53
CA ASP A 13 -8.72 -9.37 -4.16
C ASP A 13 -7.68 -8.29 -3.84
N CYS A 14 -6.41 -8.51 -4.23
CA CYS A 14 -5.36 -7.52 -4.07
C CYS A 14 -5.69 -6.25 -4.87
N ARG A 15 -6.10 -6.37 -6.13
CA ARG A 15 -6.44 -5.22 -6.98
C ARG A 15 -7.59 -4.41 -6.39
N GLU A 16 -8.66 -5.07 -5.97
CA GLU A 16 -9.84 -4.43 -5.41
C GLU A 16 -9.52 -3.67 -4.12
N ARG A 17 -8.86 -4.35 -3.17
CA ARG A 17 -8.54 -3.78 -1.86
C ARG A 17 -7.51 -2.66 -1.96
N LEU A 18 -6.52 -2.76 -2.85
CA LEU A 18 -5.57 -1.69 -3.10
C LEU A 18 -6.22 -0.46 -3.75
N ALA A 19 -7.14 -0.66 -4.69
CA ALA A 19 -7.91 0.44 -5.28
C ALA A 19 -8.78 1.14 -4.22
N GLU A 20 -9.43 0.37 -3.34
CA GLU A 20 -10.21 0.92 -2.24
C GLU A 20 -9.35 1.65 -1.21
N LEU A 21 -8.21 1.09 -0.82
CA LEU A 21 -7.25 1.74 0.08
C LEU A 21 -6.80 3.09 -0.48
N GLY A 22 -6.46 3.13 -1.77
CA GLY A 22 -6.11 4.37 -2.47
C GLY A 22 -7.23 5.40 -2.42
N ARG A 23 -8.49 4.99 -2.63
CA ARG A 23 -9.66 5.90 -2.53
C ARG A 23 -9.84 6.48 -1.13
N ARG A 24 -9.72 5.65 -0.09
CA ARG A 24 -9.88 6.09 1.32
C ARG A 24 -8.80 7.09 1.72
N LEU A 25 -7.55 6.78 1.40
CA LEU A 25 -6.43 7.66 1.73
C LEU A 25 -6.46 8.97 0.92
N ALA A 26 -6.85 8.92 -0.35
CA ALA A 26 -7.05 10.12 -1.16
C ALA A 26 -8.16 11.01 -0.57
N SER A 27 -9.28 10.42 -0.12
CA SER A 27 -10.38 11.16 0.48
C SER A 27 -10.02 11.79 1.84
N ALA A 28 -9.25 11.08 2.68
CA ALA A 28 -8.96 11.53 4.04
C ALA A 28 -7.71 12.42 4.14
N HIS A 29 -6.72 12.18 3.29
CA HIS A 29 -5.41 12.84 3.38
C HIS A 29 -5.04 13.66 2.15
N HIS A 30 -5.85 13.63 1.08
CA HIS A 30 -5.55 14.29 -0.20
C HIS A 30 -4.19 13.89 -0.77
N VAL A 31 -3.87 12.61 -0.68
CA VAL A 31 -2.63 12.01 -1.21
C VAL A 31 -3.04 10.98 -2.26
N GLU A 32 -2.59 11.16 -3.51
CA GLU A 32 -2.83 10.14 -4.54
C GLU A 32 -1.91 8.93 -4.36
N ALA A 33 -2.41 7.79 -4.81
CA ALA A 33 -1.70 6.52 -4.76
C ALA A 33 -1.69 5.88 -6.15
N ARG A 34 -0.60 5.18 -6.46
CA ARG A 34 -0.50 4.26 -7.59
C ARG A 34 -0.14 2.89 -7.08
N ALA A 35 -0.80 1.88 -7.62
CA ALA A 35 -0.51 0.49 -7.30
C ALA A 35 -0.19 -0.30 -8.56
N GLY A 36 0.69 -1.28 -8.41
CA GLY A 36 1.08 -2.19 -9.47
C GLY A 36 1.65 -3.48 -8.88
N TRP A 37 2.14 -4.36 -9.75
CA TRP A 37 2.76 -5.60 -9.34
C TRP A 37 3.91 -5.99 -10.25
N ARG A 38 4.85 -6.74 -9.68
CA ARG A 38 5.89 -7.47 -10.40
C ARG A 38 5.53 -8.95 -10.41
N ASP A 39 5.60 -9.57 -11.59
CA ASP A 39 5.39 -11.01 -11.73
C ASP A 39 6.61 -11.78 -11.21
N GLU A 40 6.38 -12.78 -10.36
CA GLU A 40 7.42 -13.66 -9.84
C GLU A 40 6.95 -15.12 -9.86
N ALA A 41 7.90 -16.06 -9.81
CA ALA A 41 7.57 -17.48 -9.82
C ALA A 41 6.84 -17.84 -8.52
N GLY A 42 5.53 -18.16 -8.63
CA GLY A 42 4.69 -18.61 -7.53
C GLY A 42 3.90 -17.52 -6.79
N TYR A 43 4.16 -16.23 -7.03
CA TYR A 43 3.46 -15.13 -6.35
C TYR A 43 3.53 -13.83 -7.17
N ARG A 44 2.78 -12.81 -6.76
CA ARG A 44 3.00 -11.43 -7.18
C ARG A 44 3.58 -10.60 -6.05
N THR A 45 4.55 -9.75 -6.37
CA THR A 45 4.94 -8.67 -5.46
C THR A 45 4.12 -7.44 -5.82
N TRP A 46 3.21 -7.04 -4.95
CA TRP A 46 2.41 -5.83 -5.08
C TRP A 46 3.19 -4.64 -4.53
N LEU A 47 3.05 -3.49 -5.19
CA LEU A 47 3.69 -2.24 -4.83
C LEU A 47 2.67 -1.12 -4.82
N GLU A 48 2.76 -0.25 -3.81
CA GLU A 48 1.98 0.96 -3.65
C GLU A 48 2.95 2.14 -3.49
N THR A 49 2.77 3.18 -4.29
CA THR A 49 3.52 4.44 -4.18
C THR A 49 2.54 5.58 -3.95
N TYR A 50 2.82 6.40 -2.96
CA TYR A 50 2.06 7.58 -2.61
C TYR A 50 2.82 8.84 -3.03
N GLU A 51 2.09 9.90 -3.33
CA GLU A 51 2.70 11.20 -3.59
C GLU A 51 3.51 11.70 -2.38
N PRO A 52 4.56 12.52 -2.61
CA PRO A 52 5.27 13.18 -1.53
C PRO A 52 4.32 14.01 -0.66
N LEU A 53 4.54 13.99 0.65
CA LEU A 53 3.83 14.83 1.60
C LEU A 53 4.82 15.52 2.54
N ALA A 54 4.37 16.59 3.19
CA ALA A 54 5.18 17.30 4.18
C ALA A 54 5.60 16.36 5.31
N ALA A 55 6.87 16.42 5.73
CA ALA A 55 7.42 15.54 6.77
C ALA A 55 6.58 15.55 8.07
N THR A 56 6.01 16.70 8.44
CA THR A 56 5.14 16.85 9.63
C THR A 56 3.84 16.04 9.57
N ARG A 57 3.47 15.51 8.40
CA ARG A 57 2.26 14.68 8.19
C ARG A 57 2.59 13.19 8.00
N CYS A 58 3.88 12.82 8.01
CA CYS A 58 4.33 11.47 7.64
C CYS A 58 3.84 10.40 8.61
N ASP A 59 4.07 10.60 9.91
CA ASP A 59 3.71 9.61 10.93
C ASP A 59 2.20 9.36 10.97
N ASP A 60 1.39 10.43 10.94
CA ASP A 60 -0.07 10.34 10.91
C ASP A 60 -0.57 9.61 9.65
N PHE A 61 0.03 9.89 8.50
CA PHE A 61 -0.32 9.22 7.24
C PHE A 61 0.06 7.73 7.27
N VAL A 62 1.24 7.38 7.79
CA VAL A 62 1.68 5.99 7.92
C VAL A 62 0.77 5.21 8.88
N ALA A 63 0.36 5.82 10.00
CA ALA A 63 -0.58 5.21 10.94
C ALA A 63 -1.95 4.96 10.29
N ALA A 64 -2.50 5.94 9.56
CA ALA A 64 -3.76 5.80 8.85
C ALA A 64 -3.68 4.73 7.74
N LEU A 65 -2.59 4.70 6.98
CA LEU A 65 -2.30 3.69 5.96
C LEU A 65 -2.31 2.27 6.53
N GLN A 66 -1.68 2.07 7.68
CA GLN A 66 -1.66 0.78 8.36
C GLN A 66 -3.07 0.38 8.83
N ALA A 67 -3.79 1.30 9.47
CA ALA A 67 -5.14 1.06 9.97
C ALA A 67 -6.12 0.70 8.86
N GLU A 68 -6.17 1.48 7.78
CA GLU A 68 -7.09 1.25 6.65
C GLU A 68 -6.78 -0.04 5.91
N ALA A 69 -5.50 -0.36 5.71
CA ALA A 69 -5.14 -1.59 5.05
C ALA A 69 -5.47 -2.83 5.88
N SER A 70 -5.32 -2.75 7.21
CA SER A 70 -5.74 -3.80 8.13
C SER A 70 -7.26 -3.97 8.10
N ALA A 71 -8.01 -2.87 8.11
CA ALA A 71 -9.47 -2.88 7.99
C ALA A 71 -9.97 -3.47 6.65
N LEU A 72 -9.20 -3.31 5.57
CA LEU A 72 -9.46 -3.93 4.27
C LEU A 72 -8.95 -5.37 4.16
N GLY A 73 -8.31 -5.90 5.21
CA GLY A 73 -7.81 -7.28 5.23
C GLY A 73 -6.63 -7.52 4.29
N LEU A 74 -5.87 -6.49 3.91
CA LEU A 74 -4.68 -6.64 3.06
C LEU A 74 -3.59 -7.47 3.77
N ASP A 75 -3.51 -7.39 5.09
CA ASP A 75 -2.53 -8.16 5.88
C ASP A 75 -2.75 -9.68 5.75
N ALA A 76 -4.00 -10.13 5.57
CA ALA A 76 -4.33 -11.53 5.39
C ALA A 76 -3.91 -12.07 4.00
N LEU A 77 -3.75 -11.19 3.00
CA LEU A 77 -3.28 -11.55 1.67
C LEU A 77 -1.74 -11.54 1.57
N ALA A 78 -1.08 -10.87 2.52
CA ALA A 78 0.36 -10.68 2.49
C ALA A 78 1.11 -11.89 3.07
N LEU A 79 1.69 -12.72 2.20
CA LEU A 79 2.43 -13.93 2.55
C LEU A 79 3.58 -13.69 3.54
N ASN A 80 4.17 -12.50 3.50
CA ASN A 80 5.30 -12.09 4.34
C ASN A 80 5.02 -10.78 5.11
N GLY A 81 3.75 -10.43 5.28
CA GLY A 81 3.35 -9.12 5.80
C GLY A 81 3.58 -7.98 4.81
N ARG A 82 3.12 -6.79 5.20
CA ARG A 82 3.29 -5.55 4.42
C ARG A 82 4.50 -4.78 4.92
N HIS A 83 5.36 -4.37 4.00
CA HIS A 83 6.55 -3.57 4.27
C HIS A 83 6.27 -2.13 3.90
N VAL A 84 6.44 -1.21 4.85
CA VAL A 84 6.23 0.23 4.65
C VAL A 84 7.57 0.94 4.75
N GLU A 85 7.90 1.71 3.72
CA GLU A 85 9.15 2.47 3.63
C GLU A 85 8.82 3.93 3.32
N ALA A 86 9.24 4.84 4.20
CA ALA A 86 9.23 6.28 3.98
C ALA A 86 10.63 6.72 3.55
N PHE A 87 10.71 7.61 2.57
CA PHE A 87 11.96 8.15 2.07
C PHE A 87 11.89 9.67 2.11
N ASP A 88 12.97 10.28 2.61
CA ASP A 88 13.16 11.71 2.51
C ASP A 88 13.90 12.03 1.21
N TRP A 89 13.47 13.10 0.54
CA TRP A 89 14.21 13.65 -0.58
C TRP A 89 15.40 14.42 -0.03
N ILE A 90 16.59 14.15 -0.58
CA ILE A 90 17.79 14.91 -0.29
C ILE A 90 17.90 15.97 -1.39
N ASP A 91 17.97 17.24 -0.99
CA ASP A 91 18.20 18.39 -1.88
C ASP A 91 19.61 18.41 -2.47
#